data_AF-A0A0U5L5F4-F1
#
_entry.id   AF-A0A0U5L5F4-F1
#
_cell.length_a   1.000
_cell.length_b   1.000
_cell.length_c   1.000
_cell.angle_alpha   90.00
_cell.angle_beta   90.00
_cell.angle_gamma   90.00
#
_symmetry.space_group_name_H-M   'P 1'
#
loop_
_entity.id
_entity.type
_entity.pdbx_description
1 polymer ?
#
loop_
_entity_poly.entity_id
_entity_poly.type
_entity_poly.pdbx_seq_one_letter_code
_entity_poly.pdbx_strand_id
1 'polypeptide(L)'
;MKYRGYVLICAGFFSTSLLADETCSPHSRQVADSNNLIMLGGTAKGQIRQFVGGEFGKDVNSQKRILGQFDPCGSLTVADISYDKNENNVLLTMQQHISRVAHGWVAEYAWLVKVEKAGKQTVVDNRQGTISWQVGKQGTILSATDSFTNMGKKGFTETTYQHDSQLRLQNSVARGSDDEANGVMRYQWDRRGLIAAMRSEKGKDLYSYDNLQRELRIHGTHVTAVSTLDTLDECQLWDAIGNCTLSYSRQTETYANGTLQRNFGTAYRYDYYGQKE
;
A
#
# COMPACT_ATOMS: atom_id res chain seq x y z
N MET A 1 -42.34 -59.69 36.04
CA MET A 1 -42.32 -59.26 34.63
C MET A 1 -42.94 -57.87 34.56
N LYS A 2 -42.13 -56.83 34.24
CA LYS A 2 -42.23 -55.96 33.04
C LYS A 2 -43.46 -55.01 33.08
N TYR A 3 -43.39 -53.67 33.04
CA TYR A 3 -42.39 -52.66 32.67
C TYR A 3 -42.67 -51.34 33.43
N ARG A 4 -41.63 -50.56 33.80
CA ARG A 4 -41.74 -49.12 34.11
C ARG A 4 -41.05 -48.35 32.97
N GLY A 5 -41.80 -47.49 32.29
CA GLY A 5 -41.29 -46.58 31.28
C GLY A 5 -40.60 -45.38 31.91
N TYR A 6 -39.42 -45.02 31.41
CA TYR A 6 -38.75 -43.76 31.72
C TYR A 6 -38.96 -42.80 30.55
N VAL A 7 -39.52 -41.63 30.85
CA VAL A 7 -39.53 -40.47 29.95
C VAL A 7 -38.21 -39.75 30.13
N LEU A 8 -37.39 -39.73 29.09
CA LEU A 8 -36.17 -38.93 29.02
C LEU A 8 -36.54 -37.54 28.49
N ILE A 9 -36.44 -36.53 29.36
CA ILE A 9 -36.53 -35.12 28.97
C ILE A 9 -35.13 -34.66 28.56
N CYS A 10 -34.86 -34.59 27.26
CA CYS A 10 -33.66 -33.95 26.73
C CYS A 10 -33.81 -32.43 26.88
N ALA A 11 -33.13 -31.85 27.89
CA ALA A 11 -32.93 -30.41 27.97
C ALA A 11 -31.90 -30.01 26.90
N GLY A 12 -32.38 -29.35 25.84
CA GLY A 12 -31.53 -28.77 24.81
C GLY A 12 -30.74 -27.60 25.40
N PHE A 13 -29.42 -27.76 25.49
CA PHE A 13 -28.50 -26.64 25.68
C PHE A 13 -28.49 -25.82 24.39
N PHE A 14 -29.22 -24.70 24.39
CA PHE A 14 -29.00 -23.64 23.41
C PHE A 14 -27.65 -22.99 23.72
N SER A 15 -26.61 -23.47 23.07
CA SER A 15 -25.33 -22.75 22.98
C SER A 15 -25.57 -21.50 22.15
N THR A 16 -25.83 -20.38 22.81
CA THR A 16 -25.71 -19.07 22.19
C THR A 16 -24.23 -18.81 22.00
N SER A 17 -23.74 -19.00 20.78
CA SER A 17 -22.45 -18.48 20.37
C SER A 17 -22.52 -16.97 20.47
N LEU A 18 -22.03 -16.41 21.60
CA LEU A 18 -21.61 -15.03 21.68
C LEU A 18 -20.56 -14.85 20.58
N LEU A 19 -20.96 -14.24 19.46
CA LEU A 19 -20.03 -13.61 18.55
C LEU A 19 -19.29 -12.59 19.41
N ALA A 20 -18.06 -12.92 19.79
CA ALA A 20 -17.17 -11.97 20.44
C ALA A 20 -17.04 -10.80 19.48
N ASP A 21 -17.62 -9.66 19.86
CA ASP A 21 -17.30 -8.39 19.22
C ASP A 21 -15.79 -8.25 19.38
N GLU A 22 -15.05 -8.36 18.27
CA GLU A 22 -13.59 -8.31 18.28
C GLU A 22 -13.20 -6.93 18.78
N THR A 23 -12.95 -6.83 20.08
CA THR A 23 -12.59 -5.57 20.71
C THR A 23 -11.17 -5.23 20.27
N CYS A 24 -11.07 -4.28 19.36
CA CYS A 24 -9.79 -3.84 18.83
C CYS A 24 -8.87 -3.35 19.95
N SER A 25 -7.59 -3.66 19.83
CA SER A 25 -6.57 -3.10 20.72
C SER A 25 -6.66 -1.57 20.77
N PRO A 26 -6.41 -0.93 21.93
CA PRO A 26 -6.39 0.54 22.05
C PRO A 26 -5.42 1.23 21.06
N HIS A 27 -4.41 0.50 20.57
CA HIS A 27 -3.42 0.98 19.60
C HIS A 27 -3.65 0.50 18.16
N SER A 28 -4.78 -0.17 17.90
CA SER A 28 -5.11 -0.76 16.59
C SER A 28 -4.94 0.23 15.44
N ARG A 29 -5.42 1.47 15.62
CA ARG A 29 -5.29 2.52 14.61
C ARG A 29 -3.84 2.88 14.29
N GLN A 30 -3.00 3.10 15.30
CA GLN A 30 -1.59 3.44 15.07
C GLN A 30 -0.84 2.29 14.39
N VAL A 31 -1.13 1.06 14.80
CA VAL A 31 -0.56 -0.15 14.19
C VAL A 31 -1.01 -0.28 12.74
N ALA A 32 -2.31 -0.12 12.47
CA ALA A 32 -2.88 -0.16 11.13
C ALA A 32 -2.28 0.92 10.23
N ASP A 33 -2.23 2.17 10.69
CA ASP A 33 -1.64 3.29 9.94
C ASP A 33 -0.17 3.02 9.59
N SER A 34 0.62 2.52 10.54
CA SER A 34 2.03 2.18 10.29
C SER A 34 2.18 1.03 9.27
N ASN A 35 1.40 -0.03 9.42
CA ASN A 35 1.46 -1.19 8.54
C ASN A 35 0.95 -0.87 7.12
N ASN A 36 -0.12 -0.07 7.01
CA ASN A 36 -0.67 0.36 5.73
C ASN A 36 0.29 1.31 5.01
N LEU A 37 1.01 2.16 5.73
CA LEU A 37 2.09 2.96 5.13
C LEU A 37 3.18 2.07 4.52
N ILE A 38 3.53 0.96 5.17
CA ILE A 38 4.53 -0.01 4.66
C ILE A 38 4.02 -0.76 3.43
N MET A 39 2.78 -1.23 3.46
CA MET A 39 2.25 -2.14 2.41
C MET A 39 1.63 -1.40 1.22
N LEU A 40 0.97 -0.27 1.47
CA LEU A 40 0.18 0.47 0.49
C LEU A 40 0.78 1.85 0.14
N GLY A 41 1.80 2.31 0.89
CA GLY A 41 2.44 3.61 0.66
C GLY A 41 1.64 4.81 1.16
N GLY A 42 0.59 4.60 1.96
CA GLY A 42 -0.25 5.68 2.49
C GLY A 42 -1.17 5.22 3.62
N THR A 43 -1.84 6.20 4.24
CA THR A 43 -2.84 5.96 5.29
C THR A 43 -4.16 6.61 4.92
N ALA A 44 -5.24 6.19 5.56
CA ALA A 44 -6.56 6.78 5.37
C ALA A 44 -7.29 6.83 6.71
N LYS A 45 -8.22 7.77 6.83
CA LYS A 45 -8.95 8.07 8.06
C LYS A 45 -10.23 7.26 8.16
N GLY A 46 -10.64 6.97 9.39
CA GLY A 46 -11.92 6.30 9.68
C GLY A 46 -11.81 4.78 9.64
N GLN A 47 -12.90 4.11 10.02
CA GLN A 47 -13.01 2.65 10.01
C GLN A 47 -13.39 2.19 8.60
N ILE A 48 -12.42 2.19 7.69
CA ILE A 48 -12.63 1.78 6.30
C ILE A 48 -12.86 0.28 6.27
N ARG A 49 -13.93 -0.15 5.63
CA ARG A 49 -14.20 -1.57 5.31
C ARG A 49 -13.47 -1.97 4.04
N GLN A 50 -13.57 -1.13 3.01
CA GLN A 50 -12.89 -1.33 1.74
C GLN A 50 -12.70 -0.01 1.00
N PHE A 51 -11.79 -0.01 0.04
CA PHE A 51 -11.64 1.09 -0.90
C PHE A 51 -11.38 0.59 -2.30
N VAL A 52 -11.76 1.39 -3.29
CA VAL A 52 -11.40 1.23 -4.68
C VAL A 52 -10.77 2.53 -5.16
N GLY A 53 -9.59 2.43 -5.75
CA GLY A 53 -8.87 3.55 -6.36
C GLY A 53 -8.55 3.27 -7.82
N GLY A 54 -8.57 4.31 -8.64
CA GLY A 54 -8.14 4.26 -10.03
C GLY A 54 -7.41 5.53 -10.41
N GLU A 55 -6.25 5.39 -11.05
CA GLU A 55 -5.50 6.48 -11.67
C GLU A 55 -5.53 6.29 -13.20
N PHE A 56 -5.67 7.40 -13.93
CA PHE A 56 -5.64 7.42 -15.37
C PHE A 56 -4.77 8.57 -15.87
N GLY A 57 -3.92 8.27 -16.85
CA GLY A 57 -3.15 9.28 -17.57
C GLY A 57 -4.07 10.12 -18.47
N LYS A 58 -3.96 11.44 -18.36
CA LYS A 58 -4.69 12.38 -19.20
C LYS A 58 -4.05 12.54 -20.57
N ASP A 59 -2.72 12.53 -20.60
CA ASP A 59 -1.87 12.75 -21.77
C ASP A 59 -0.88 11.59 -22.02
N VAL A 60 -1.00 10.52 -21.23
CA VAL A 60 -0.24 9.29 -21.36
C VAL A 60 -1.19 8.10 -21.28
N ASN A 61 -0.95 7.05 -22.07
CA ASN A 61 -1.72 5.82 -21.96
C ASN A 61 -1.21 5.05 -20.73
N SER A 62 -1.82 5.34 -19.58
CA SER A 62 -1.47 4.72 -18.31
C SER A 62 -2.70 4.58 -17.43
N GLN A 63 -2.79 3.46 -16.74
CA GLN A 63 -3.86 3.16 -15.81
C GLN A 63 -3.31 2.42 -14.60
N LYS A 64 -3.70 2.85 -13.40
CA LYS A 64 -3.48 2.12 -12.15
C LYS A 64 -4.82 1.77 -11.53
N ARG A 65 -4.94 0.59 -10.95
CA ARG A 65 -6.08 0.20 -10.12
C ARG A 65 -5.57 -0.32 -8.79
N ILE A 66 -6.26 0.06 -7.72
CA ILE A 66 -6.04 -0.49 -6.39
C ILE A 66 -7.39 -0.83 -5.75
N LEU A 67 -7.49 -2.00 -5.16
CA LEU A 67 -8.59 -2.45 -4.32
C LEU A 67 -7.99 -2.90 -3.00
N GLY A 68 -8.60 -2.52 -1.87
CA GLY A 68 -8.19 -3.06 -0.58
C GLY A 68 -9.35 -3.21 0.37
N GLN A 69 -9.24 -4.19 1.27
CA GLN A 69 -10.25 -4.49 2.28
C GLN A 69 -9.57 -4.58 3.64
N PHE A 70 -10.23 -4.09 4.69
CA PHE A 70 -9.71 -4.09 6.04
C PHE A 70 -10.65 -4.82 6.98
N ASP A 71 -10.13 -5.30 8.11
CA ASP A 71 -10.94 -5.74 9.23
C ASP A 71 -11.48 -4.55 10.04
N PRO A 72 -12.42 -4.75 10.99
CA PRO A 72 -12.97 -3.66 11.81
C PRO A 72 -11.91 -2.89 12.63
N CYS A 73 -10.73 -3.47 12.84
CA CYS A 73 -9.61 -2.84 13.54
C CYS A 73 -8.67 -2.06 12.60
N GLY A 74 -8.98 -2.00 11.31
CA GLY A 74 -8.23 -1.28 10.29
C GLY A 74 -7.04 -2.06 9.71
N SER A 75 -6.86 -3.33 10.07
CA SER A 75 -5.76 -4.14 9.52
C SER A 75 -6.12 -4.58 8.10
N LEU A 76 -5.18 -4.45 7.17
CA LEU A 76 -5.36 -4.92 5.79
C LEU A 76 -5.64 -6.43 5.78
N THR A 77 -6.70 -6.85 5.10
CA THR A 77 -7.02 -8.27 4.90
C THR A 77 -6.54 -8.73 3.53
N VAL A 78 -6.79 -7.93 2.51
CA VAL A 78 -6.37 -8.17 1.14
C VAL A 78 -6.22 -6.85 0.38
N ALA A 79 -5.30 -6.79 -0.57
CA ALA A 79 -5.25 -5.75 -1.60
C ALA A 79 -4.82 -6.31 -2.95
N ASP A 80 -5.40 -5.77 -4.01
CA ASP A 80 -5.03 -6.05 -5.40
C ASP A 80 -4.63 -4.76 -6.08
N ILE A 81 -3.46 -4.77 -6.72
CA ILE A 81 -2.90 -3.61 -7.42
C ILE A 81 -2.54 -4.04 -8.84
N SER A 82 -2.99 -3.26 -9.82
CA SER A 82 -2.54 -3.40 -11.20
C SER A 82 -2.07 -2.06 -11.75
N TYR A 83 -1.07 -2.10 -12.61
CA TYR A 83 -0.58 -0.92 -13.30
C TYR A 83 -0.18 -1.28 -14.73
N ASP A 84 -0.74 -0.54 -15.68
CA ASP A 84 -0.45 -0.67 -17.09
C ASP A 84 -0.03 0.70 -17.61
N LYS A 85 1.06 0.72 -18.39
CA LYS A 85 1.57 1.92 -19.03
C LYS A 85 2.09 1.58 -20.41
N ASN A 86 1.70 2.38 -21.39
CA ASN A 86 2.26 2.40 -22.72
C ASN A 86 2.61 3.84 -23.09
N GLU A 87 3.89 4.16 -23.07
CA GLU A 87 4.38 5.51 -23.31
C GLU A 87 5.56 5.47 -24.28
N ASN A 88 5.43 6.19 -25.40
CA ASN A 88 6.41 6.19 -26.47
C ASN A 88 6.70 4.77 -26.94
N ASN A 89 7.92 4.28 -26.67
CA ASN A 89 8.37 2.94 -27.02
C ASN A 89 8.48 2.02 -25.79
N VAL A 90 7.91 2.37 -24.64
CA VAL A 90 7.97 1.59 -23.41
C VAL A 90 6.58 1.10 -23.02
N LEU A 91 6.48 -0.21 -22.83
CA LEU A 91 5.31 -0.88 -22.26
C LEU A 91 5.68 -1.48 -20.92
N LEU A 92 4.90 -1.16 -19.88
CA LEU A 92 5.04 -1.69 -18.53
C LEU A 92 3.69 -2.26 -18.10
N THR A 93 3.72 -3.46 -17.54
CA THR A 93 2.56 -4.08 -16.88
C THR A 93 3.01 -4.61 -15.52
N MET A 94 2.23 -4.38 -14.48
CA MET A 94 2.50 -4.83 -13.11
C MET A 94 1.22 -5.33 -12.46
N GLN A 95 1.34 -6.39 -11.68
CA GLN A 95 0.31 -6.91 -10.80
C GLN A 95 0.89 -7.22 -9.43
N GLN A 96 0.12 -6.98 -8.39
CA GLN A 96 0.46 -7.34 -7.02
C GLN A 96 -0.81 -7.75 -6.27
N HIS A 97 -0.71 -8.84 -5.51
CA HIS A 97 -1.75 -9.33 -4.61
C HIS A 97 -1.16 -9.42 -3.21
N ILE A 98 -1.74 -8.70 -2.25
CA ILE A 98 -1.37 -8.71 -0.84
C ILE A 98 -2.45 -9.44 -0.06
N SER A 99 -2.09 -10.39 0.80
CA SER A 99 -3.02 -11.10 1.66
C SER A 99 -2.49 -11.22 3.08
N ARG A 100 -3.40 -11.17 4.05
CA ARG A 100 -3.07 -11.41 5.47
C ARG A 100 -2.89 -12.91 5.71
N VAL A 101 -1.85 -13.24 6.46
CA VAL A 101 -1.53 -14.60 6.92
C VAL A 101 -1.36 -14.62 8.44
N ALA A 102 -1.22 -15.81 9.04
CA ALA A 102 -1.18 -15.98 10.50
C ALA A 102 -0.12 -15.12 11.23
N HIS A 103 1.00 -14.80 10.57
CA HIS A 103 2.12 -14.07 11.18
C HIS A 103 2.43 -12.71 10.53
N GLY A 104 1.50 -12.18 9.73
CA GLY A 104 1.67 -10.89 9.07
C GLY A 104 0.99 -10.87 7.70
N TRP A 105 1.73 -10.51 6.67
CA TRP A 105 1.22 -10.40 5.30
C TRP A 105 2.18 -11.03 4.30
N VAL A 106 1.63 -11.47 3.17
CA VAL A 106 2.40 -11.88 2.01
C VAL A 106 1.90 -11.10 0.79
N ALA A 107 2.83 -10.62 -0.04
CA ALA A 107 2.51 -10.13 -1.37
C ALA A 107 3.14 -11.00 -2.44
N GLU A 108 2.37 -11.35 -3.45
CA GLU A 108 2.86 -11.90 -4.71
C GLU A 108 2.82 -10.79 -5.75
N TYR A 109 3.87 -10.65 -6.55
CA TYR A 109 3.91 -9.63 -7.60
C TYR A 109 4.62 -10.12 -8.86
N ALA A 110 4.27 -9.49 -9.96
CA ALA A 110 4.97 -9.61 -11.23
C ALA A 110 4.93 -8.29 -11.99
N TRP A 111 6.01 -7.95 -12.67
CA TRP A 111 6.02 -6.89 -13.66
C TRP A 111 6.86 -7.25 -14.88
N LEU A 112 6.53 -6.60 -15.99
CA LEU A 112 7.16 -6.81 -17.29
C LEU A 112 7.35 -5.46 -17.97
N VAL A 113 8.58 -5.18 -18.37
CA VAL A 113 8.94 -4.00 -19.17
C VAL A 113 9.41 -4.45 -20.54
N LYS A 114 8.75 -3.94 -21.57
CA LYS A 114 9.15 -4.10 -22.97
C LYS A 114 9.50 -2.76 -23.55
N VAL A 115 10.55 -2.74 -24.36
CA VAL A 115 10.93 -1.59 -25.17
C VAL A 115 10.81 -1.95 -26.64
N GLU A 116 10.17 -1.09 -27.41
CA GLU A 116 10.15 -1.16 -28.86
C GLU A 116 11.41 -0.49 -29.42
N LYS A 117 12.15 -1.25 -30.24
CA LYS A 117 13.32 -0.78 -30.96
C LYS A 117 13.26 -1.30 -32.39
N ALA A 118 13.26 -0.38 -33.36
CA ALA A 118 13.17 -0.70 -34.79
C ALA A 118 11.99 -1.63 -35.15
N GLY A 119 10.79 -1.36 -34.60
CA GLY A 119 9.59 -2.14 -34.87
C GLY A 119 9.51 -3.51 -34.15
N LYS A 120 10.46 -3.82 -33.27
CA LYS A 120 10.48 -5.07 -32.49
C LYS A 120 10.40 -4.78 -30.99
N GLN A 121 9.47 -5.44 -30.31
CA GLN A 121 9.40 -5.44 -28.86
C GLN A 121 10.47 -6.36 -28.27
N THR A 122 11.24 -5.83 -27.32
CA THR A 122 12.26 -6.57 -26.56
C THR A 122 11.97 -6.44 -25.09
N VAL A 123 11.95 -7.56 -24.36
CA VAL A 123 11.85 -7.56 -22.90
C VAL A 123 13.15 -7.02 -22.31
N VAL A 124 13.07 -5.96 -21.52
CA VAL A 124 14.23 -5.34 -20.85
C VAL A 124 14.23 -5.56 -19.35
N ASP A 125 13.06 -5.84 -18.76
CA ASP A 125 12.92 -6.24 -17.36
C ASP A 125 11.71 -7.18 -17.24
N ASN A 126 11.84 -8.24 -16.45
CA ASN A 126 10.77 -9.20 -16.20
C ASN A 126 11.01 -9.80 -14.82
N ARG A 127 10.29 -9.29 -13.82
CA ARG A 127 10.46 -9.67 -12.42
C ARG A 127 9.18 -10.26 -11.88
N GLN A 128 9.33 -11.30 -11.08
CA GLN A 128 8.27 -11.83 -10.23
C GLN A 128 8.84 -12.24 -8.88
N GLY A 129 8.06 -12.11 -7.83
CA GLY A 129 8.54 -12.41 -6.48
C GLY A 129 7.45 -12.44 -5.43
N THR A 130 7.91 -12.71 -4.21
CA THR A 130 7.08 -12.78 -3.02
C THR A 130 7.71 -11.96 -1.91
N ILE A 131 6.95 -11.03 -1.34
CA ILE A 131 7.31 -10.27 -0.15
C ILE A 131 6.59 -10.88 1.04
N SER A 132 7.31 -11.18 2.12
CA SER A 132 6.75 -11.67 3.37
C SER A 132 7.02 -10.69 4.50
N TRP A 133 5.99 -10.05 5.04
CA TRP A 133 6.08 -9.15 6.19
C TRP A 133 5.79 -9.88 7.49
N GLN A 134 6.65 -9.66 8.49
CA GLN A 134 6.54 -10.27 9.82
C GLN A 134 6.21 -9.20 10.86
N VAL A 135 5.23 -9.50 11.72
CA VAL A 135 4.81 -8.59 12.78
C VAL A 135 5.49 -8.88 14.12
N GLY A 136 5.71 -7.82 14.89
CA GLY A 136 6.16 -7.89 16.26
C GLY A 136 5.03 -8.11 17.26
N LYS A 137 5.38 -8.14 18.55
CA LYS A 137 4.43 -8.31 19.66
C LYS A 137 3.35 -7.22 19.72
N GLN A 138 3.66 -6.02 19.23
CA GLN A 138 2.74 -4.88 19.20
C GLN A 138 1.85 -4.87 17.94
N GLY A 139 2.02 -5.84 17.03
CA GLY A 139 1.29 -5.93 15.77
C GLY A 139 1.86 -5.11 14.62
N THR A 140 2.87 -4.26 14.87
CA THR A 140 3.59 -3.54 13.81
C THR A 140 4.50 -4.48 13.02
N ILE A 141 4.63 -4.25 11.71
CA ILE A 141 5.59 -4.96 10.86
C ILE A 141 7.01 -4.58 11.28
N LEU A 142 7.84 -5.54 11.65
CA LEU A 142 9.23 -5.30 12.06
C LEU A 142 10.24 -5.65 10.97
N SER A 143 9.88 -6.56 10.08
CA SER A 143 10.74 -6.95 8.96
C SER A 143 9.94 -7.41 7.75
N ALA A 144 10.60 -7.40 6.60
CA ALA A 144 10.12 -8.00 5.36
C ALA A 144 11.25 -8.75 4.65
N THR A 145 10.90 -9.82 3.93
CA THR A 145 11.79 -10.48 2.98
C THR A 145 11.13 -10.53 1.62
N ASP A 146 11.76 -9.93 0.60
CA ASP A 146 11.42 -10.09 -0.81
C ASP A 146 12.33 -11.17 -1.41
N SER A 147 11.76 -12.20 -2.02
CA SER A 147 12.47 -13.20 -2.82
C SER A 147 11.92 -13.20 -4.22
N PHE A 148 12.78 -12.98 -5.21
CA PHE A 148 12.35 -12.74 -6.58
C PHE A 148 13.26 -13.37 -7.63
N THR A 149 12.75 -13.41 -8.86
CA THR A 149 13.52 -13.69 -10.06
C THR A 149 13.34 -12.53 -11.02
N ASN A 150 14.43 -11.92 -11.48
CA ASN A 150 14.43 -10.92 -12.55
C ASN A 150 15.25 -11.43 -13.74
N MET A 151 14.65 -11.49 -14.93
CA MET A 151 15.31 -11.98 -16.15
C MET A 151 16.01 -13.34 -15.95
N GLY A 152 15.36 -14.24 -15.19
CA GLY A 152 15.87 -15.58 -14.88
C GLY A 152 16.92 -15.65 -13.75
N LYS A 153 17.33 -14.51 -13.18
CA LYS A 153 18.28 -14.46 -12.06
C LYS A 153 17.55 -14.30 -10.74
N LYS A 154 17.88 -15.15 -9.77
CA LYS A 154 17.34 -15.04 -8.41
C LYS A 154 17.94 -13.84 -7.68
N GLY A 155 17.13 -13.20 -6.86
CA GLY A 155 17.53 -12.12 -5.97
C GLY A 155 16.68 -12.08 -4.71
N PHE A 156 17.10 -11.24 -3.76
CA PHE A 156 16.40 -11.02 -2.51
C PHE A 156 16.62 -9.61 -1.97
N THR A 157 15.70 -9.16 -1.12
CA THR A 157 15.84 -7.94 -0.31
C THR A 157 15.29 -8.21 1.08
N GLU A 158 16.06 -7.91 2.11
CA GLU A 158 15.61 -7.91 3.50
C GLU A 158 15.39 -6.46 3.94
N THR A 159 14.25 -6.19 4.55
CA THR A 159 13.94 -4.87 5.11
C THR A 159 13.67 -4.99 6.61
N THR A 160 14.19 -4.04 7.38
CA THR A 160 13.85 -3.87 8.80
C THR A 160 13.18 -2.53 9.02
N TYR A 161 12.22 -2.49 9.93
CA TYR A 161 11.40 -1.30 10.21
C TYR A 161 11.52 -0.91 11.68
N GLN A 162 11.75 0.37 11.93
CA GLN A 162 11.82 0.93 13.27
C GLN A 162 10.65 1.87 13.53
N HIS A 163 10.11 1.81 14.74
CA HIS A 163 8.94 2.56 15.17
C HIS A 163 9.27 3.41 16.38
N ASP A 164 8.58 4.54 16.53
CA ASP A 164 8.68 5.35 17.74
C ASP A 164 7.81 4.78 18.88
N SER A 165 7.82 5.45 20.04
CA SER A 165 7.02 5.06 21.20
C SER A 165 5.51 5.20 20.97
N GLN A 166 5.07 5.89 19.92
CA GLN A 166 3.68 6.01 19.49
C GLN A 166 3.34 4.99 18.38
N LEU A 167 4.24 4.04 18.10
CA LEU A 167 4.11 3.00 17.07
C LEU A 167 4.08 3.54 15.65
N ARG A 168 4.58 4.76 15.43
CA ARG A 168 4.70 5.35 14.08
C ARG A 168 6.02 4.93 13.45
N LEU A 169 5.98 4.54 12.19
CA LEU A 169 7.17 4.20 11.41
C LEU A 169 8.16 5.37 11.37
N GLN A 170 9.41 5.16 11.78
CA GLN A 170 10.46 6.18 11.78
C GLN A 170 11.48 5.98 10.67
N ASN A 171 11.87 4.74 10.42
CA ASN A 171 12.76 4.41 9.33
C ASN A 171 12.57 2.96 8.87
N SER A 172 13.01 2.71 7.65
CA SER A 172 13.25 1.36 7.13
C SER A 172 14.64 1.27 6.52
N VAL A 173 15.25 0.09 6.65
CA VAL A 173 16.56 -0.22 6.08
C VAL A 173 16.42 -1.47 5.23
N ALA A 174 16.65 -1.33 3.93
CA ALA A 174 16.59 -2.40 2.94
C ALA A 174 18.00 -2.78 2.47
N ARG A 175 18.29 -4.08 2.43
CA ARG A 175 19.58 -4.65 2.00
C ARG A 175 19.36 -5.96 1.25
N GLY A 176 20.10 -6.19 0.18
CA GLY A 176 19.97 -7.40 -0.60
C GLY A 176 20.68 -7.30 -1.94
N SER A 177 20.28 -8.14 -2.88
CA SER A 177 20.83 -8.17 -4.23
C SER A 177 20.18 -7.18 -5.20
N ASP A 178 19.19 -6.42 -4.74
CA ASP A 178 18.51 -5.39 -5.52
C ASP A 178 19.03 -3.99 -5.14
N ASP A 179 20.02 -3.51 -5.89
CA ASP A 179 20.61 -2.19 -5.65
C ASP A 179 19.58 -1.05 -5.76
N GLU A 180 18.50 -1.25 -6.51
CA GLU A 180 17.45 -0.25 -6.62
C GLU A 180 16.58 -0.16 -5.37
N ALA A 181 16.31 -1.29 -4.72
CA ALA A 181 15.55 -1.33 -3.47
C ALA A 181 16.40 -1.02 -2.22
N ASN A 182 17.72 -1.22 -2.29
CA ASN A 182 18.63 -1.02 -1.16
C ASN A 182 18.69 0.44 -0.69
N GLY A 183 18.77 0.64 0.62
CA GLY A 183 18.96 1.96 1.22
C GLY A 183 18.22 2.17 2.53
N VAL A 184 18.19 3.43 2.97
CA VAL A 184 17.49 3.86 4.18
C VAL A 184 16.39 4.84 3.81
N MET A 185 15.15 4.54 4.17
CA MET A 185 14.04 5.48 4.13
C MET A 185 13.79 6.02 5.54
N ARG A 186 13.61 7.32 5.68
CA ARG A 186 13.29 8.01 6.94
C ARG A 186 11.95 8.70 6.82
N TYR A 187 11.12 8.51 7.83
CA TYR A 187 9.76 9.04 7.91
C TYR A 187 9.72 10.10 9.01
N GLN A 188 9.18 11.26 8.67
CA GLN A 188 9.04 12.39 9.58
C GLN A 188 7.57 12.66 9.81
N TRP A 189 7.20 12.86 11.07
CA TRP A 189 5.84 13.14 11.50
C TRP A 189 5.78 14.54 12.09
N ASP A 190 4.67 15.24 11.85
CA ASP A 190 4.43 16.53 12.49
C ASP A 190 3.89 16.35 13.93
N ARG A 191 3.66 17.47 14.62
CA ARG A 191 3.13 17.49 15.99
C ARG A 191 1.69 16.99 16.10
N ARG A 192 0.94 16.95 15.00
CA ARG A 192 -0.43 16.42 14.92
C ARG A 192 -0.44 14.91 14.72
N GLY A 193 0.72 14.31 14.46
CA GLY A 193 0.86 12.89 14.16
C GLY A 193 0.61 12.55 12.70
N LEU A 194 0.67 13.52 11.80
CA LEU A 194 0.54 13.32 10.35
C LEU A 194 1.93 13.18 9.72
N ILE A 195 2.04 12.38 8.66
CA ILE A 195 3.29 12.26 7.93
C ILE A 195 3.62 13.60 7.28
N ALA A 196 4.83 14.11 7.49
CA ALA A 196 5.28 15.39 6.98
C ALA A 196 6.31 15.23 5.85
N ALA A 197 7.15 14.18 5.94
CA ALA A 197 8.11 13.87 4.89
C ALA A 197 8.54 12.41 4.90
N MET A 198 8.88 11.91 3.72
CA MET A 198 9.65 10.68 3.52
C MET A 198 10.95 11.03 2.80
N ARG A 199 12.08 10.44 3.21
CA ARG A 199 13.39 10.77 2.64
C ARG A 199 14.30 9.56 2.56
N SER A 200 14.95 9.39 1.41
CA SER A 200 16.06 8.47 1.21
C SER A 200 17.22 9.21 0.53
N GLU A 201 18.28 8.49 0.22
CA GLU A 201 19.38 9.00 -0.60
C GLU A 201 18.94 9.25 -2.05
N LYS A 202 17.88 8.58 -2.49
CA LYS A 202 17.36 8.61 -3.86
C LYS A 202 16.18 9.57 -4.04
N GLY A 203 15.68 10.19 -2.99
CA GLY A 203 14.55 11.10 -3.13
C GLY A 203 13.87 11.51 -1.83
N LYS A 204 12.81 12.31 -1.98
CA LYS A 204 11.99 12.78 -0.88
C LYS A 204 10.56 13.02 -1.33
N ASP A 205 9.63 12.84 -0.40
CA ASP A 205 8.24 13.27 -0.50
C ASP A 205 7.93 14.24 0.64
N LEU A 206 7.21 15.31 0.33
CA LEU A 206 6.78 16.33 1.28
C LEU A 206 5.27 16.44 1.28
N TYR A 207 4.68 16.29 2.46
CA TYR A 207 3.23 16.27 2.65
C TYR A 207 2.76 17.60 3.23
N SER A 208 1.62 18.06 2.76
CA SER A 208 0.96 19.24 3.29
C SER A 208 -0.52 18.99 3.50
N TYR A 209 -1.09 19.70 4.47
CA TYR A 209 -2.45 19.49 4.94
C TYR A 209 -3.15 20.83 5.06
N ASP A 210 -4.46 20.82 4.84
CA ASP A 210 -5.29 22.00 5.08
C ASP A 210 -5.56 22.23 6.58
N ASN A 211 -6.36 23.26 6.89
CA ASN A 211 -6.72 23.62 8.26
C ASN A 211 -7.60 22.56 8.96
N LEU A 212 -8.26 21.69 8.20
CA LEU A 212 -9.03 20.54 8.70
C LEU A 212 -8.17 19.27 8.77
N GLN A 213 -6.85 19.41 8.62
CA GLN A 213 -5.87 18.32 8.64
C GLN A 213 -6.09 17.28 7.53
N ARG A 214 -6.76 17.64 6.45
CA ARG A 214 -6.94 16.77 5.28
C ARG A 214 -5.72 16.91 4.38
N GLU A 215 -5.24 15.79 3.83
CA GLU A 215 -4.10 15.81 2.92
C GLU A 215 -4.43 16.68 1.72
N LEU A 216 -3.60 17.69 1.48
CA LEU A 216 -3.81 18.68 0.43
C LEU A 216 -2.91 18.41 -0.76
N ARG A 217 -1.64 18.10 -0.49
CA ARG A 217 -0.63 17.96 -1.54
C ARG A 217 0.54 17.11 -1.09
N ILE A 218 1.06 16.32 -2.02
CA ILE A 218 2.33 15.61 -1.93
C ILE A 218 3.25 16.15 -3.04
N HIS A 219 4.46 16.57 -2.67
CA HIS A 219 5.50 16.95 -3.61
C HIS A 219 6.69 15.98 -3.47
N GLY A 220 6.93 15.20 -4.52
CA GLY A 220 8.01 14.23 -4.59
C GLY A 220 9.13 14.67 -5.53
N THR A 221 10.37 14.33 -5.17
CA THR A 221 11.53 14.36 -6.07
C THR A 221 12.27 13.04 -5.92
N HIS A 222 12.42 12.28 -7.00
CA HIS A 222 13.13 11.00 -7.02
C HIS A 222 14.20 11.00 -8.11
N VAL A 223 15.37 10.46 -7.80
CA VAL A 223 16.53 10.40 -8.68
C VAL A 223 16.85 8.93 -8.93
N THR A 224 16.94 8.58 -10.21
CA THR A 224 17.44 7.29 -10.67
C THR A 224 18.82 7.48 -11.30
N ALA A 225 19.46 6.39 -11.72
CA ALA A 225 20.72 6.48 -12.46
C ALA A 225 20.60 7.23 -13.80
N VAL A 226 19.39 7.40 -14.34
CA VAL A 226 19.17 7.93 -15.70
C VAL A 226 18.24 9.13 -15.77
N SER A 227 17.48 9.42 -14.70
CA SER A 227 16.48 10.51 -14.68
C SER A 227 16.28 11.11 -13.30
N THR A 228 15.73 12.32 -13.28
CA THR A 228 15.12 12.94 -12.10
C THR A 228 13.63 13.12 -12.35
N LEU A 229 12.80 12.61 -11.46
CA LEU A 229 11.34 12.68 -11.50
C LEU A 229 10.85 13.62 -10.39
N ASP A 230 10.21 14.71 -10.77
CA ASP A 230 9.45 15.58 -9.87
C ASP A 230 7.96 15.29 -10.02
N THR A 231 7.27 15.11 -8.88
CA THR A 231 5.83 14.82 -8.83
C THR A 231 5.12 15.83 -7.94
N LEU A 232 3.93 16.26 -8.37
CA LEU A 232 3.05 17.11 -7.59
C LEU A 232 1.65 16.50 -7.65
N ASP A 233 1.22 15.86 -6.57
CA ASP A 233 -0.15 15.38 -6.40
C ASP A 233 -0.93 16.36 -5.52
N GLU A 234 -2.12 16.76 -5.96
CA GLU A 234 -2.97 17.72 -5.27
C GLU A 234 -4.38 17.17 -5.13
N CYS A 235 -4.84 17.04 -3.89
CA CYS A 235 -6.19 16.64 -3.63
C CYS A 235 -7.19 17.75 -3.99
N GLN A 236 -8.23 17.36 -4.72
CA GLN A 236 -9.28 18.25 -5.22
C GLN A 236 -10.59 18.07 -4.46
N LEU A 237 -10.90 16.84 -4.05
CA LEU A 237 -12.11 16.51 -3.31
C LEU A 237 -11.79 15.56 -2.16
N TRP A 238 -12.53 15.75 -1.06
CA TRP A 238 -12.49 14.88 0.10
C TRP A 238 -13.88 14.36 0.41
N ASP A 239 -13.97 13.17 0.99
CA ASP A 239 -15.22 12.71 1.60
C ASP A 239 -15.48 13.35 2.96
N ALA A 240 -16.58 12.95 3.60
CA ALA A 240 -17.00 13.46 4.90
C ALA A 240 -16.03 13.13 6.05
N ILE A 241 -15.20 12.09 5.90
CA ILE A 241 -14.19 11.69 6.89
C ILE A 241 -12.86 12.43 6.65
N GLY A 242 -12.73 13.07 5.49
CA GLY A 242 -11.58 13.88 5.10
C GLY A 242 -10.50 13.08 4.37
N ASN A 243 -10.85 11.94 3.77
CA ASN A 243 -9.98 11.21 2.84
C ASN A 243 -10.08 11.80 1.44
N CYS A 244 -8.98 11.86 0.71
CA CYS A 244 -8.98 12.35 -0.66
C CYS A 244 -9.73 11.38 -1.58
N THR A 245 -10.75 11.86 -2.29
CA THR A 245 -11.55 11.06 -3.24
C THR A 245 -11.30 11.42 -4.70
N LEU A 246 -10.68 12.57 -4.96
CA LEU A 246 -10.20 12.98 -6.28
C LEU A 246 -8.91 13.77 -6.13
N SER A 247 -7.85 13.37 -6.82
CA SER A 247 -6.61 14.13 -6.92
C SER A 247 -6.18 14.32 -8.38
N TYR A 248 -5.35 15.35 -8.60
CA TYR A 248 -4.65 15.56 -9.85
C TYR A 248 -3.15 15.55 -9.61
N SER A 249 -2.44 14.76 -10.41
CA SER A 249 -0.99 14.66 -10.34
C SER A 249 -0.34 15.22 -11.60
N ARG A 250 0.76 15.95 -11.42
CA ARG A 250 1.68 16.37 -12.48
C ARG A 250 3.02 15.73 -12.24
N GLN A 251 3.58 15.13 -13.28
CA GLN A 251 4.91 14.53 -13.23
C GLN A 251 5.78 15.16 -14.30
N THR A 252 7.00 15.55 -13.92
CA THR A 252 8.05 15.99 -14.83
C THR A 252 9.25 15.09 -14.64
N GLU A 253 9.63 14.37 -15.68
CA GLU A 253 10.81 13.51 -15.66
C GLU A 253 11.86 14.04 -16.61
N THR A 254 13.03 14.37 -16.07
CA THR A 254 14.15 14.93 -16.82
C THR A 254 15.24 13.87 -16.98
N TYR A 255 15.55 13.57 -18.24
CA TYR A 255 16.67 12.73 -18.67
C TYR A 255 17.80 13.61 -19.21
N ALA A 256 18.97 13.01 -19.45
CA ALA A 256 20.10 13.71 -20.08
C ALA A 256 19.78 14.28 -21.47
N ASN A 257 18.83 13.69 -22.20
CA ASN A 257 18.50 14.02 -23.59
C ASN A 257 17.10 14.62 -23.78
N GLY A 258 16.37 14.94 -22.71
CA GLY A 258 15.04 15.54 -22.82
C GLY A 258 14.22 15.47 -21.54
N THR A 259 13.04 16.08 -21.59
CA THR A 259 12.08 16.11 -20.47
C THR A 259 10.73 15.58 -20.93
N LEU A 260 10.13 14.73 -20.11
CA LEU A 260 8.76 14.22 -20.27
C LEU A 260 7.85 14.84 -19.22
N GLN A 261 6.64 15.22 -19.62
CA GLN A 261 5.62 15.73 -18.72
C GLN A 261 4.36 14.90 -18.87
N ARG A 262 3.72 14.61 -17.74
CA ARG A 262 2.53 13.76 -17.65
C ARG A 262 1.56 14.34 -16.66
N ASN A 263 0.28 14.16 -16.93
CA ASN A 263 -0.81 14.56 -16.04
C ASN A 263 -1.68 13.35 -15.77
N PHE A 264 -2.07 13.17 -14.51
CA PHE A 264 -2.92 12.06 -14.07
C PHE A 264 -4.11 12.58 -13.28
N GLY A 265 -5.22 11.85 -13.38
CA GLY A 265 -6.33 11.98 -12.45
C GLY A 265 -6.50 10.70 -11.67
N THR A 266 -6.69 10.83 -10.36
CA THR A 266 -6.90 9.68 -9.47
C THR A 266 -8.20 9.86 -8.71
N ALA A 267 -9.03 8.82 -8.70
CA ALA A 267 -10.28 8.80 -7.97
C ALA A 267 -10.30 7.63 -6.97
N TYR A 268 -10.80 7.90 -5.77
CA TYR A 268 -10.99 6.91 -4.72
C TYR A 268 -12.44 6.91 -4.23
N ARG A 269 -12.92 5.71 -3.91
CA ARG A 269 -14.15 5.49 -3.13
C ARG A 269 -13.80 4.68 -1.90
N TYR A 270 -14.25 5.14 -0.75
CA TYR A 270 -14.11 4.45 0.53
C TYR A 270 -15.50 4.05 1.02
N ASP A 271 -15.62 2.80 1.46
CA ASP A 271 -16.79 2.30 2.15
C ASP A 271 -16.39 2.05 3.62
N TYR A 272 -17.22 2.50 4.56
CA TYR A 272 -16.90 2.49 5.99
C TYR A 272 -17.75 1.49 6.77
N TYR A 273 -17.20 0.95 7.86
CA TYR A 273 -17.99 0.22 8.85
C TYR A 273 -19.00 1.15 9.53
N GLY A 274 -20.20 0.63 9.81
CA GLY A 274 -21.24 1.35 10.55
C GLY A 274 -22.02 2.40 9.74
N GLN A 275 -21.66 2.67 8.48
CA GLN A 275 -22.51 3.44 7.57
C GLN A 275 -23.55 2.51 6.93
N LYS A 276 -24.83 2.85 7.07
CA LYS A 276 -25.90 2.20 6.30
C LYS A 276 -25.86 2.78 4.88
N GLU A 277 -25.86 1.89 3.88
CA GLU A 277 -26.03 2.23 2.47
C GLU A 277 -27.38 2.91 2.21
#